data_AF-A0A6N8HV08-F1
#
_entry.id   AF-A0A6N8HV08-F1
#
_cell.length_a   1.000
_cell.length_b   1.000
_cell.length_c   1.000
_cell.angle_alpha   90.00
_cell.angle_beta   90.00
_cell.angle_gamma   90.00
#
_symmetry.space_group_name_H-M   'P 1'
#
loop_
_entity.id
_entity.type
_entity.pdbx_description
1 polymer ?
#
loop_
_entity_poly.entity_id
_entity_poly.type
_entity_poly.pdbx_seq_one_letter_code
_entity_poly.pdbx_strand_id
1 'polypeptide(L)'
;MRQSFRRLFLIPLLAAGILLSGFSPSVSASAASVLTLTATPNPSGNYVALNWTNSDKSQPYSYMLYSKSAHESTFQSIPAKDNAKVLNIYPVVAPTVSFTTWEGKSYTLPKSASLKMRMETPNEYDSKGYGKGLISVDTVSISDFNANPDTYLKNADGSYKYDVLYFGAWDAFASQDLSATAETKIDAFIKTGRGVLFGHDTMVDNDTISMPNFFKLAHYCDIQTIPHYTVLGSSQIKVFKKGLLTNYPWEIGDVGTILNVPMSHSNQLAFGDVWMTYQQPYTYPNSAEATGSGGQGTNTFYLTSWSNCAMIQTGHSNGEATPDEQRVTANTLFYLAQITTDTSWNDHKGQDLDAPDEPAISGVTHNSDRTQYTVNYSSQDNATGYQYYVEATGQNDGAKYDSPVISTSLKTGMKGYSIVVDNNPDTVPDGSITTTSDSYTFSRPSGSGFYIHIAAVDNAGNISAVAHYHTDELVSVTHPISIGYSIDPNSNTPFTAPDIQITNNSTFPIKVSVAGLKATSGIGDAAPTAYSDWNSLTASQTGSGMALGVGISQAAGSGWTAVNRQTPVYASDVASEVPLGTLGANGASGNLALAAKFGLAWTNAKTIFHELTLDFTITD
;
A
#
# COMPACT_ATOMS: atom_id res chain seq x y z
N MET A 1 -27.11 36.84 -37.17
CA MET A 1 -25.88 37.24 -37.90
C MET A 1 -24.78 36.29 -37.41
N ARG A 2 -24.42 35.18 -38.08
CA ARG A 2 -23.59 35.04 -39.32
C ARG A 2 -22.37 35.97 -39.23
N GLN A 3 -21.09 35.57 -39.22
CA GLN A 3 -20.30 34.43 -39.76
C GLN A 3 -18.97 34.40 -38.96
N SER A 4 -18.41 33.29 -38.45
CA SER A 4 -17.59 32.24 -39.11
C SER A 4 -16.50 32.72 -40.08
N PHE A 5 -15.21 32.46 -39.79
CA PHE A 5 -14.25 32.08 -40.84
C PHE A 5 -13.14 31.15 -40.32
N ARG A 6 -12.91 30.09 -41.11
CA ARG A 6 -11.95 29.00 -40.97
C ARG A 6 -10.60 29.37 -41.62
N ARG A 7 -9.53 28.76 -41.08
CA ARG A 7 -8.33 28.14 -41.70
C ARG A 7 -7.78 28.73 -43.01
N LEU A 8 -6.44 28.86 -43.10
CA LEU A 8 -5.64 28.11 -44.09
C LEU A 8 -4.13 28.14 -43.76
N PHE A 9 -3.51 26.96 -43.84
CA PHE A 9 -2.06 26.75 -43.98
C PHE A 9 -1.61 27.12 -45.40
N LEU A 10 -0.43 27.73 -45.56
CA LEU A 10 0.45 27.49 -46.73
C LEU A 10 1.86 28.06 -46.50
N ILE A 11 2.84 27.17 -46.70
CA ILE A 11 4.29 27.41 -46.75
C ILE A 11 4.63 28.15 -48.06
N PRO A 12 5.69 28.97 -48.09
CA PRO A 12 6.67 28.77 -49.16
C PRO A 12 8.13 28.78 -48.67
N LEU A 13 8.87 27.80 -49.18
CA LEU A 13 10.32 27.75 -49.25
C LEU A 13 10.79 28.81 -50.26
N LEU A 14 11.76 29.67 -49.91
CA LEU A 14 12.65 30.28 -50.90
C LEU A 14 14.01 30.61 -50.26
N ALA A 15 15.04 29.97 -50.81
CA ALA A 15 16.44 30.24 -50.51
C ALA A 15 16.97 31.35 -51.43
N ALA A 16 17.79 32.26 -50.89
CA ALA A 16 19.11 32.67 -51.42
C ALA A 16 19.57 34.03 -50.83
N GLY A 17 20.66 33.97 -50.05
CA GLY A 17 21.87 34.77 -50.34
C GLY A 17 22.00 36.22 -49.84
N ILE A 18 23.07 36.41 -49.03
CA ILE A 18 24.03 37.54 -49.07
C ILE A 18 23.72 38.77 -48.18
N LEU A 19 24.31 38.83 -46.97
CA LEU A 19 25.42 39.74 -46.58
C LEU A 19 25.57 39.92 -45.05
N LEU A 20 26.83 39.93 -44.62
CA LEU A 20 27.31 40.06 -43.25
C LEU A 20 26.78 41.32 -42.53
N SER A 21 26.28 41.13 -41.32
CA SER A 21 26.49 42.07 -40.21
C SER A 21 26.75 41.27 -38.94
N GLY A 22 27.87 41.57 -38.28
CA GLY A 22 28.35 40.83 -37.12
C GLY A 22 27.41 40.99 -35.93
N PHE A 23 26.69 39.92 -35.60
CA PHE A 23 26.15 39.70 -34.27
C PHE A 23 27.11 38.78 -33.53
N SER A 24 27.92 39.36 -32.65
CA SER A 24 28.57 38.61 -31.58
C SER A 24 27.46 38.12 -30.64
N PRO A 25 27.28 36.81 -30.41
CA PRO A 25 26.46 36.38 -29.28
C PRO A 25 27.21 36.80 -28.03
N SER A 26 26.71 37.82 -27.33
CA SER A 26 27.07 38.05 -25.95
C SER A 26 26.57 36.86 -25.15
N VAL A 27 27.42 35.84 -25.02
CA VAL A 27 27.26 34.78 -24.04
C VAL A 27 27.36 35.49 -22.69
N SER A 28 26.21 35.82 -22.10
CA SER A 28 26.15 36.22 -20.71
C SER A 28 26.50 34.97 -19.92
N ALA A 29 27.78 34.82 -19.57
CA ALA A 29 28.21 33.81 -18.62
C ALA A 29 27.47 34.09 -17.31
N SER A 30 26.48 33.26 -16.98
CA SER A 30 25.92 33.22 -15.64
C SER A 30 27.10 33.05 -14.68
N ALA A 31 27.24 33.94 -13.70
CA ALA A 31 28.21 33.73 -12.62
C ALA A 31 27.95 32.33 -12.03
N ALA A 32 29.01 31.52 -11.94
CA ALA A 32 28.89 30.20 -11.32
C ALA A 32 28.43 30.37 -9.87
N SER A 33 27.44 29.57 -9.45
CA SER A 33 26.98 29.60 -8.05
C SER A 33 28.15 29.26 -7.13
N VAL A 34 28.30 30.01 -6.04
CA VAL A 34 29.37 29.80 -5.05
C VAL A 34 29.24 28.41 -4.40
N LEU A 35 28.00 27.99 -4.13
CA LEU A 35 27.63 26.68 -3.62
C LEU A 35 26.81 25.92 -4.67
N THR A 36 27.25 24.73 -5.05
CA THR A 36 26.55 23.85 -6.00
C THR A 36 26.26 22.51 -5.35
N LEU A 37 25.12 21.90 -5.71
CA LEU A 37 24.66 20.61 -5.20
C LEU A 37 24.30 19.69 -6.37
N THR A 38 24.58 18.40 -6.23
CA THR A 38 24.09 17.33 -7.09
C THR A 38 23.40 16.26 -6.26
N ALA A 39 22.37 15.63 -6.83
CA ALA A 39 21.61 14.54 -6.21
C ALA A 39 21.51 13.38 -7.18
N THR A 40 22.12 12.25 -6.82
CA THR A 40 22.19 11.04 -7.63
C THR A 40 21.41 9.93 -6.93
N PRO A 41 20.28 9.46 -7.49
CA PRO A 41 19.51 8.40 -6.87
C PRO A 41 20.29 7.07 -6.88
N ASN A 42 20.22 6.31 -5.78
CA ASN A 42 20.72 4.94 -5.71
C ASN A 42 19.55 3.96 -5.45
N PRO A 43 18.93 3.42 -6.53
CA PRO A 43 17.83 2.45 -6.42
C PRO A 43 18.15 1.24 -5.55
N SER A 44 19.35 0.67 -5.68
CA SER A 44 19.72 -0.57 -4.98
C SER A 44 19.89 -0.38 -3.46
N GLY A 45 20.32 0.80 -3.03
CA GLY A 45 20.44 1.15 -1.62
C GLY A 45 19.21 1.85 -1.04
N ASN A 46 18.21 2.17 -1.88
CA ASN A 46 17.04 2.96 -1.53
C ASN A 46 17.41 4.28 -0.80
N TYR A 47 18.33 5.06 -1.40
CA TYR A 47 18.76 6.37 -0.89
C TYR A 47 19.14 7.33 -2.02
N VAL A 48 19.34 8.62 -1.72
CA VAL A 48 19.85 9.62 -2.67
C VAL A 48 21.24 10.10 -2.25
N ALA A 49 22.25 9.93 -3.12
CA ALA A 49 23.60 10.42 -2.88
C ALA A 49 23.70 11.92 -3.22
N LEU A 50 24.00 12.73 -2.22
CA LEU A 50 24.14 14.18 -2.31
C LEU A 50 25.62 14.56 -2.31
N ASN A 51 26.05 15.41 -3.24
CA ASN A 51 27.41 15.95 -3.29
C ASN A 51 27.36 17.44 -3.56
N TRP A 52 28.14 18.23 -2.83
CA TRP A 52 28.18 19.67 -3.02
C TRP A 52 29.59 20.21 -3.10
N THR A 53 29.74 21.38 -3.71
CA THR A 53 31.01 22.11 -3.71
C THR A 53 30.77 23.54 -3.28
N ASN A 54 31.63 24.04 -2.39
CA ASN A 54 31.66 25.44 -2.00
C ASN A 54 32.96 26.05 -2.50
N SER A 55 32.85 26.98 -3.46
CA SER A 55 34.00 27.67 -4.05
C SER A 55 34.52 28.81 -3.18
N ASP A 56 33.75 29.29 -2.21
CA ASP A 56 34.26 30.22 -1.21
C ASP A 56 35.17 29.49 -0.22
N LYS A 57 36.42 29.97 -0.12
CA LYS A 57 37.47 29.47 0.76
C LYS A 57 37.97 30.52 1.75
N SER A 58 37.25 31.64 1.89
CA SER A 58 37.61 32.74 2.80
C SER A 58 37.60 32.34 4.28
N GLN A 59 36.82 31.31 4.61
CA GLN A 59 36.67 30.76 5.97
C GLN A 59 36.24 29.28 5.92
N PRO A 60 36.36 28.53 7.03
CA PRO A 60 35.72 27.23 7.15
C PRO A 60 34.19 27.36 7.16
N TYR A 61 33.52 26.35 6.60
CA TYR A 61 32.07 26.28 6.46
C TYR A 61 31.52 25.00 7.08
N SER A 62 30.34 25.10 7.69
CA SER A 62 29.48 23.94 7.97
C SER A 62 28.26 23.96 7.07
N TYR A 63 27.62 22.81 6.91
CA TYR A 63 26.50 22.62 6.00
C TYR A 63 25.33 21.96 6.71
N MET A 64 24.13 22.39 6.34
CA MET A 64 22.87 21.71 6.62
C MET A 64 22.20 21.37 5.31
N LEU A 65 21.63 20.18 5.24
CA LEU A 65 20.91 19.71 4.06
C LEU A 65 19.42 19.78 4.33
N TYR A 66 18.68 20.15 3.30
CA TYR A 66 17.23 20.24 3.36
C TYR A 66 16.63 19.45 2.21
N SER A 67 15.56 18.72 2.50
CA SER A 67 14.82 17.98 1.49
C SER A 67 13.32 18.16 1.62
N LYS A 68 12.63 17.93 0.50
CA LYS A 68 11.18 17.90 0.40
C LYS A 68 10.79 16.84 -0.63
N SER A 69 9.99 15.86 -0.23
CA SER A 69 9.44 14.87 -1.16
C SER A 69 8.20 15.41 -1.89
N ALA A 70 7.71 14.67 -2.88
CA ALA A 70 6.44 14.95 -3.55
C ALA A 70 5.22 14.90 -2.60
N HIS A 71 5.35 14.25 -1.45
CA HIS A 71 4.32 14.14 -0.42
C HIS A 71 4.41 15.21 0.68
N GLU A 72 5.44 16.07 0.62
CA GLU A 72 5.71 17.10 1.61
C GLU A 72 5.49 18.50 1.01
N SER A 73 4.87 19.40 1.78
CA SER A 73 4.60 20.77 1.34
C SER A 73 5.75 21.74 1.63
N THR A 74 6.59 21.42 2.62
CA THR A 74 7.68 22.29 3.12
C THR A 74 9.00 21.54 3.20
N PHE A 75 10.11 22.26 2.99
CA PHE A 75 11.44 21.69 3.24
C PHE A 75 11.67 21.45 4.73
N GLN A 76 12.28 20.32 5.05
CA GLN A 76 12.75 20.00 6.39
C GLN A 76 14.24 19.64 6.32
N SER A 77 14.97 19.93 7.40
CA SER A 77 16.37 19.55 7.51
C SER A 77 16.51 18.03 7.67
N ILE A 78 17.60 17.48 7.17
CA ILE A 78 17.90 16.03 7.19
C ILE A 78 19.23 15.76 7.89
N PRO A 79 19.47 14.54 8.39
CA PRO A 79 20.78 14.13 8.88
C PRO A 79 21.87 14.35 7.86
N ALA A 80 23.09 14.54 8.36
CA ALA A 80 24.26 14.80 7.54
C ALA A 80 25.53 14.11 8.08
N LYS A 81 25.38 13.13 8.97
CA LYS A 81 26.51 12.49 9.68
C LYS A 81 26.37 10.98 9.78
N ASP A 82 27.49 10.29 9.59
CA ASP A 82 27.58 8.83 9.79
C ASP A 82 27.52 8.42 11.26
N ASN A 83 27.87 9.34 12.18
CA ASN A 83 27.83 9.11 13.62
C ASN A 83 27.26 10.35 14.33
N ALA A 84 26.51 10.13 15.42
CA ALA A 84 25.97 11.18 16.27
C ALA A 84 26.67 11.21 17.63
N LYS A 85 27.18 12.38 18.02
CA LYS A 85 27.67 12.62 19.38
C LYS A 85 26.63 13.37 20.22
N VAL A 86 26.16 12.71 21.27
CA VAL A 86 25.01 13.15 22.07
C VAL A 86 25.46 13.54 23.48
N LEU A 87 24.94 14.66 23.98
CA LEU A 87 24.99 14.98 25.41
C LEU A 87 23.63 14.67 26.03
N ASN A 88 23.58 13.69 26.91
CA ASN A 88 22.41 13.42 27.74
C ASN A 88 22.44 14.31 28.98
N ILE A 89 21.56 15.31 29.04
CA ILE A 89 21.31 16.10 30.23
C ILE A 89 20.17 15.43 31.01
N TYR A 90 20.48 14.92 32.20
CA TYR A 90 19.55 14.11 32.99
C TYR A 90 19.18 14.77 34.32
N PRO A 91 17.96 14.56 34.84
CA PRO A 91 17.58 15.04 36.16
C PRO A 91 18.23 14.19 37.26
N VAL A 92 18.57 14.81 38.40
CA VAL A 92 19.20 14.11 39.52
C VAL A 92 18.13 13.33 40.31
N VAL A 93 18.20 12.01 40.28
CA VAL A 93 17.27 11.08 40.97
C VAL A 93 18.01 9.88 41.56
N ALA A 94 17.43 9.23 42.59
CA ALA A 94 17.88 7.95 43.12
C ALA A 94 16.86 6.88 42.64
N PRO A 95 17.19 6.04 41.65
CA PRO A 95 18.27 5.06 41.76
C PRO A 95 19.39 5.21 40.73
N THR A 96 20.49 4.49 40.92
CA THR A 96 21.59 4.34 39.96
C THR A 96 21.57 2.98 39.27
N VAL A 97 22.20 2.90 38.10
CA VAL A 97 22.45 1.68 37.35
C VAL A 97 23.95 1.56 37.03
N SER A 98 24.48 0.35 37.12
CA SER A 98 25.85 0.03 36.73
C SER A 98 25.85 -0.83 35.47
N PHE A 99 26.72 -0.51 34.52
CA PHE A 99 26.80 -1.19 33.23
C PHE A 99 28.21 -1.08 32.64
N THR A 100 28.49 -1.93 31.65
CA THR A 100 29.73 -1.89 30.87
C THR A 100 29.39 -1.66 29.40
N THR A 101 30.10 -0.75 28.75
CA THR A 101 29.91 -0.46 27.32
C THR A 101 30.58 -1.51 26.44
N TRP A 102 30.26 -1.52 25.15
CA TRP A 102 30.90 -2.41 24.16
C TRP A 102 32.42 -2.18 24.01
N GLU A 103 32.91 -1.02 24.46
CA GLU A 103 34.35 -0.71 24.57
C GLU A 103 34.99 -1.23 25.87
N GLY A 104 34.24 -1.92 26.74
CA GLY A 104 34.73 -2.45 28.01
C GLY A 104 34.83 -1.42 29.15
N LYS A 105 34.26 -0.22 29.00
CA LYS A 105 34.26 0.82 30.06
C LYS A 105 33.06 0.65 30.97
N SER A 106 33.29 0.59 32.29
CA SER A 106 32.22 0.48 33.29
C SER A 106 31.82 1.84 33.85
N TYR A 107 30.51 2.02 34.05
CA TYR A 107 29.92 3.24 34.59
C TYR A 107 28.94 2.90 35.71
N THR A 108 28.73 3.85 36.63
CA THR A 108 27.60 3.86 37.56
C THR A 108 26.98 5.24 37.50
N LEU A 109 25.76 5.33 36.96
CA LEU A 109 25.06 6.59 36.70
C LEU A 109 23.64 6.54 37.26
N PRO A 110 23.01 7.68 37.55
CA PRO A 110 21.57 7.72 37.82
C PRO A 110 20.78 7.05 36.69
N LYS A 111 19.67 6.40 37.03
CA LYS A 111 18.80 5.72 36.06
C LYS A 111 18.19 6.69 35.05
N SER A 112 17.99 7.95 35.42
CA SER A 112 17.64 9.02 34.50
C SER A 112 18.70 9.27 33.41
N ALA A 113 19.96 8.90 33.64
CA ALA A 113 21.06 9.00 32.70
C ALA A 113 21.21 7.77 31.78
N SER A 114 20.25 6.83 31.81
CA SER A 114 20.37 5.52 31.15
C SER A 114 20.53 5.56 29.62
N LEU A 115 20.41 6.72 28.94
CA LEU A 115 20.67 6.78 27.49
C LEU A 115 22.05 6.18 27.14
N LYS A 116 23.10 6.46 27.94
CA LYS A 116 24.44 5.93 27.67
C LYS A 116 24.47 4.40 27.72
N MET A 117 23.84 3.81 28.73
CA MET A 117 23.70 2.36 28.84
C MET A 117 22.96 1.79 27.63
N ARG A 118 21.80 2.37 27.29
CA ARG A 118 20.95 1.89 26.20
C ARG A 118 21.68 1.93 24.85
N MET A 119 22.38 3.02 24.56
CA MET A 119 23.06 3.21 23.27
C MET A 119 24.37 2.42 23.16
N GLU A 120 25.09 2.20 24.27
CA GLU A 120 26.47 1.68 24.23
C GLU A 120 26.68 0.33 24.94
N THR A 121 25.66 -0.30 25.54
CA THR A 121 25.80 -1.65 26.14
C THR A 121 25.32 -2.71 25.14
N PRO A 122 26.13 -3.76 24.86
CA PRO A 122 25.72 -4.88 24.01
C PRO A 122 24.41 -5.50 24.46
N ASN A 123 23.55 -5.88 23.52
CA ASN A 123 22.28 -6.54 23.79
C ASN A 123 22.02 -7.63 22.73
N GLU A 124 20.86 -8.30 22.81
CA GLU A 124 20.50 -9.36 21.87
C GLU A 124 20.29 -8.89 20.42
N TYR A 125 20.06 -7.60 20.21
CA TYR A 125 19.80 -6.99 18.90
C TYR A 125 21.08 -6.48 18.21
N ASP A 126 22.06 -5.96 18.97
CA ASP A 126 23.34 -5.52 18.42
C ASP A 126 24.48 -5.61 19.44
N SER A 127 25.64 -6.08 18.97
CA SER A 127 26.88 -6.22 19.75
C SER A 127 27.44 -4.90 20.31
N LYS A 128 26.97 -3.75 19.82
CA LYS A 128 27.37 -2.40 20.24
C LYS A 128 26.23 -1.61 20.90
N GLY A 129 25.12 -2.27 21.23
CA GLY A 129 23.95 -1.67 21.85
C GLY A 129 22.99 -1.00 20.86
N TYR A 130 21.93 -0.36 21.34
CA TYR A 130 20.91 0.24 20.46
C TYR A 130 21.45 1.40 19.61
N GLY A 131 22.60 1.97 19.97
CA GLY A 131 23.28 2.97 19.15
C GLY A 131 24.05 2.37 17.97
N LYS A 132 24.19 1.04 17.86
CA LYS A 132 24.92 0.31 16.81
C LYS A 132 26.37 0.77 16.61
N GLY A 133 26.95 1.40 17.62
CA GLY A 133 28.24 2.09 17.53
C GLY A 133 28.25 3.37 16.68
N LEU A 134 27.08 3.82 16.21
CA LEU A 134 26.88 5.07 15.48
C LEU A 134 26.57 6.24 16.42
N ILE A 135 26.12 5.96 17.64
CA ILE A 135 25.77 6.96 18.65
C ILE A 135 26.73 6.84 19.83
N SER A 136 27.34 7.96 20.19
CA SER A 136 28.15 8.10 21.41
C SER A 136 27.51 9.09 22.36
N VAL A 137 27.50 8.76 23.66
CA VAL A 137 26.74 9.51 24.67
C VAL A 137 27.67 9.92 25.81
N ASP A 138 27.79 11.23 26.01
CA ASP A 138 28.27 11.81 27.26
C ASP A 138 27.07 12.19 28.15
N THR A 139 27.29 12.31 29.45
CA THR A 139 26.22 12.56 30.41
C THR A 139 26.57 13.70 31.35
N VAL A 140 25.62 14.57 31.66
CA VAL A 140 25.74 15.62 32.68
C VAL A 140 24.44 15.77 33.45
N SER A 141 24.52 16.02 34.75
CA SER A 141 23.31 16.31 35.53
C SER A 141 22.76 17.68 35.15
N ILE A 142 21.43 17.86 35.20
CA ILE A 142 20.81 19.17 34.96
C ILE A 142 21.31 20.23 35.94
N SER A 143 21.63 19.84 37.18
CA SER A 143 22.19 20.73 38.19
C SER A 143 23.55 21.29 37.75
N ASP A 144 24.46 20.41 37.31
CA ASP A 144 25.80 20.82 36.87
C ASP A 144 25.74 21.60 35.55
N PHE A 145 24.87 21.16 34.64
CA PHE A 145 24.64 21.84 33.37
C PHE A 145 24.11 23.26 33.60
N ASN A 146 23.11 23.43 34.46
CA ASN A 146 22.56 24.74 34.82
C ASN A 146 23.61 25.66 35.45
N ALA A 147 24.53 25.10 36.25
CA ALA A 147 25.60 25.88 36.86
C ALA A 147 26.58 26.43 35.82
N ASN A 148 26.95 25.63 34.80
CA ASN A 148 27.97 26.01 33.82
C ASN A 148 27.73 25.42 32.40
N PRO A 149 26.72 25.88 31.65
CA PRO A 149 26.32 25.23 30.39
C PRO A 149 27.44 25.16 29.34
N ASP A 150 28.17 26.27 29.14
CA ASP A 150 29.23 26.34 28.11
C ASP A 150 30.41 25.39 28.39
N THR A 151 30.70 25.06 29.65
CA THR A 151 31.73 24.08 30.01
C THR A 151 31.41 22.70 29.43
N TYR A 152 30.12 22.34 29.37
CA TYR A 152 29.65 21.10 28.79
C TYR A 152 29.45 21.25 27.29
N LEU A 153 28.85 22.34 26.81
CA LEU A 153 28.54 22.51 25.38
C LEU A 153 29.76 22.74 24.49
N LYS A 154 30.81 23.39 24.99
CA LYS A 154 31.91 23.90 24.16
C LYS A 154 33.28 23.36 24.53
N ASN A 155 34.13 23.24 23.52
CA ASN A 155 35.56 23.05 23.66
C ASN A 155 36.24 24.34 24.12
N ALA A 156 37.53 24.25 24.48
CA ALA A 156 38.31 25.41 24.92
C ALA A 156 38.46 26.48 23.83
N ASP A 157 38.36 26.11 22.55
CA ASP A 157 38.36 27.01 21.39
C ASP A 157 36.98 27.64 21.10
N GLY A 158 35.95 27.31 21.90
CA GLY A 158 34.58 27.81 21.74
C GLY A 158 33.71 27.02 20.76
N SER A 159 34.26 26.02 20.07
CA SER A 159 33.49 25.14 19.18
C SER A 159 32.56 24.22 19.98
N TYR A 160 31.38 23.90 19.44
CA TYR A 160 30.45 22.97 20.09
C TYR A 160 30.94 21.52 20.02
N LYS A 161 30.79 20.79 21.13
CA LYS A 161 31.24 19.40 21.30
C LYS A 161 30.29 18.34 20.75
N TYR A 162 29.01 18.67 20.64
CA TYR A 162 27.92 17.73 20.44
C TYR A 162 27.10 18.07 19.20
N ASP A 163 26.51 17.03 18.64
CA ASP A 163 25.58 17.12 17.52
C ASP A 163 24.15 17.25 18.01
N VAL A 164 23.84 16.52 19.09
CA VAL A 164 22.50 16.45 19.67
C VAL A 164 22.55 16.61 21.19
N LEU A 165 21.64 17.40 21.74
CA LEU A 165 21.34 17.40 23.18
C LEU A 165 20.08 16.57 23.42
N TYR A 166 20.09 15.75 24.46
CA TYR A 166 18.91 15.02 24.91
C TYR A 166 18.55 15.42 26.33
N PHE A 167 17.31 15.88 26.53
CA PHE A 167 16.71 16.14 27.83
C PHE A 167 15.75 15.00 28.19
N GLY A 168 16.29 13.85 28.58
CA GLY A 168 15.49 12.72 29.04
C GLY A 168 16.27 11.74 29.91
N ALA A 169 15.74 10.56 30.26
CA ALA A 169 14.34 10.19 30.15
C ALA A 169 13.80 9.87 31.55
N TRP A 170 13.05 10.81 32.12
CA TRP A 170 12.43 10.66 33.43
C TRP A 170 11.10 11.39 33.47
N ASP A 171 10.17 10.89 34.29
CA ASP A 171 8.82 11.42 34.40
C ASP A 171 8.83 12.88 34.87
N ALA A 172 8.14 13.76 34.14
CA ALA A 172 8.19 15.21 34.33
C ALA A 172 9.60 15.78 34.54
N PHE A 173 10.63 15.17 33.94
CA PHE A 173 12.04 15.47 34.19
C PHE A 173 12.40 15.63 35.69
N ALA A 174 11.73 14.85 36.56
CA ALA A 174 11.78 14.93 38.02
C ALA A 174 11.51 16.34 38.60
N SER A 175 10.61 17.10 37.96
CA SER A 175 10.28 18.49 38.29
C SER A 175 11.49 19.44 38.30
N GLN A 176 12.57 19.09 37.59
CA GLN A 176 13.74 19.94 37.41
C GLN A 176 13.62 20.67 36.07
N ASP A 177 13.89 21.97 36.07
CA ASP A 177 13.83 22.82 34.87
C ASP A 177 15.22 23.35 34.51
N LEU A 178 15.34 23.90 33.30
CA LEU A 178 16.48 24.71 32.91
C LEU A 178 16.57 25.96 33.78
N SER A 179 17.80 26.41 34.02
CA SER A 179 18.03 27.79 34.44
C SER A 179 17.83 28.71 33.24
N ALA A 180 17.52 29.99 33.48
CA ALA A 180 17.43 30.99 32.42
C ALA A 180 18.72 31.09 31.59
N THR A 181 19.89 30.94 32.23
CA THR A 181 21.18 30.91 31.53
C THR A 181 21.30 29.70 30.61
N ALA A 182 20.94 28.50 31.11
CA ALA A 182 21.00 27.27 30.32
C ALA A 182 20.06 27.31 29.12
N GLU A 183 18.83 27.80 29.31
CA GLU A 183 17.85 28.01 28.23
C GLU A 183 18.43 28.88 27.10
N THR A 184 19.00 30.04 27.42
CA THR A 184 19.61 30.92 26.40
C THR A 184 20.77 30.24 25.66
N LYS A 185 21.52 29.36 26.32
CA LYS A 185 22.62 28.61 25.69
C LYS A 185 22.10 27.50 24.77
N ILE A 186 20.97 26.88 25.12
CA ILE A 186 20.30 25.89 24.27
C ILE A 186 19.65 26.57 23.06
N ASP A 187 19.01 27.73 23.24
CA ASP A 187 18.51 28.55 22.13
C ASP A 187 19.64 28.87 21.11
N ALA A 188 20.80 29.30 21.61
CA ALA A 188 21.98 29.55 20.77
C ALA A 188 22.51 28.27 20.10
N PHE A 189 22.42 27.11 20.76
CA PHE A 189 22.81 25.81 20.21
C PHE A 189 21.88 25.39 19.06
N ILE A 190 20.56 25.47 19.27
CA ILE A 190 19.53 25.15 18.27
C ILE A 190 19.68 26.05 17.05
N LYS A 191 19.90 27.36 17.24
CA LYS A 191 20.10 28.33 16.14
C LYS A 191 21.33 28.03 15.25
N THR A 192 22.27 27.23 15.72
CA THR A 192 23.38 26.77 14.87
C THR A 192 22.98 25.65 13.91
N GLY A 193 21.78 25.06 14.07
CA GLY A 193 21.31 23.90 13.31
C GLY A 193 21.46 22.56 14.03
N ARG A 194 21.97 22.56 15.27
CA ARG A 194 22.24 21.33 16.03
C ARG A 194 20.98 20.78 16.66
N GLY A 195 20.95 19.46 16.81
CA GLY A 195 19.79 18.71 17.24
C GLY A 195 19.43 18.89 18.71
N VAL A 196 18.15 19.02 19.05
CA VAL A 196 17.70 18.85 20.43
C VAL A 196 16.49 17.92 20.51
N LEU A 197 16.62 16.88 21.32
CA LEU A 197 15.54 15.97 21.66
C LEU A 197 15.05 16.28 23.08
N PHE A 198 13.78 16.66 23.18
CA PHE A 198 13.10 16.94 24.43
C PHE A 198 12.32 15.71 24.89
N GLY A 199 12.50 15.33 26.15
CA GLY A 199 11.83 14.18 26.74
C GLY A 199 10.47 14.52 27.34
N HIS A 200 9.88 13.50 27.96
CA HIS A 200 8.54 13.55 28.54
C HIS A 200 8.33 14.75 29.48
N ASP A 201 7.22 15.48 29.28
CA ASP A 201 6.76 16.58 30.14
C ASP A 201 7.79 17.71 30.35
N THR A 202 8.68 17.94 29.38
CA THR A 202 9.61 19.09 29.39
C THR A 202 9.00 20.34 28.73
N MET A 203 8.27 20.18 27.63
CA MET A 203 7.67 21.32 26.88
C MET A 203 6.23 21.62 27.31
N VAL A 204 6.00 21.87 28.60
CA VAL A 204 4.66 22.08 29.16
C VAL A 204 4.60 23.21 30.18
N ASP A 205 3.50 23.97 30.17
CA ASP A 205 3.18 25.00 31.15
C ASP A 205 1.65 25.12 31.35
N ASN A 206 1.08 24.18 32.12
CA ASN A 206 -0.37 24.08 32.36
C ASN A 206 -0.72 24.13 33.86
N ASP A 207 -2.00 23.93 34.18
CA ASP A 207 -2.50 23.98 35.57
C ASP A 207 -1.98 22.88 36.51
N THR A 208 -1.20 21.90 36.01
CA THR A 208 -0.63 20.79 36.78
C THR A 208 0.90 20.72 36.71
N ILE A 209 1.49 20.90 35.52
CA ILE A 209 2.93 20.84 35.27
C ILE A 209 3.41 22.15 34.65
N SER A 210 4.43 22.77 35.25
CA SER A 210 5.01 24.02 34.76
C SER A 210 6.53 23.90 34.67
N MET A 211 7.05 23.96 33.43
CA MET A 211 8.48 23.96 33.09
C MET A 211 8.83 25.24 32.31
N PRO A 212 8.80 26.42 32.95
CA PRO A 212 8.78 27.70 32.25
C PRO A 212 10.02 27.96 31.37
N ASN A 213 11.20 27.44 31.71
CA ASN A 213 12.39 27.66 30.90
C ASN A 213 12.49 26.66 29.74
N PHE A 214 12.13 25.38 29.93
CA PHE A 214 11.96 24.47 28.79
C PHE A 214 10.86 24.95 27.84
N PHE A 215 9.72 25.43 28.36
CA PHE A 215 8.57 25.83 27.54
C PHE A 215 8.88 27.00 26.60
N LYS A 216 9.84 27.88 26.94
CA LYS A 216 10.35 28.91 26.03
C LYS A 216 10.89 28.34 24.72
N LEU A 217 11.39 27.10 24.73
CA LEU A 217 11.95 26.41 23.57
C LEU A 217 10.90 25.59 22.79
N ALA A 218 9.65 25.48 23.27
CA ALA A 218 8.59 24.67 22.65
C ALA A 218 8.32 25.02 21.17
N HIS A 219 8.49 26.30 20.81
CA HIS A 219 8.30 26.79 19.45
C HIS A 219 9.27 26.15 18.43
N TYR A 220 10.43 25.64 18.86
CA TYR A 220 11.35 24.94 17.98
C TYR A 220 10.86 23.55 17.56
N CYS A 221 9.98 22.91 18.35
CA CYS A 221 9.32 21.65 18.01
C CYS A 221 7.93 21.84 17.40
N ASP A 222 7.50 23.10 17.18
CA ASP A 222 6.13 23.46 16.81
C ASP A 222 5.10 22.83 17.77
N ILE A 223 5.33 23.04 19.07
CA ILE A 223 4.49 22.54 20.17
C ILE A 223 3.79 23.70 20.88
N GLN A 224 2.53 23.48 21.23
CA GLN A 224 1.76 24.35 22.12
C GLN A 224 1.32 23.59 23.36
N THR A 225 1.16 24.32 24.46
CA THR A 225 0.60 23.79 25.71
C THR A 225 -0.92 23.69 25.61
N ILE A 226 -1.48 22.67 26.26
CA ILE A 226 -2.91 22.62 26.59
C ILE A 226 -3.07 23.25 27.99
N PRO A 227 -3.79 24.38 28.15
CA PRO A 227 -3.86 25.08 29.44
C PRO A 227 -4.43 24.24 30.60
N HIS A 228 -5.40 23.38 30.30
CA HIS A 228 -5.95 22.42 31.24
C HIS A 228 -5.32 21.05 31.04
N TYR A 229 -4.75 20.49 32.10
CA TYR A 229 -4.07 19.20 32.03
C TYR A 229 -4.98 18.11 31.44
N THR A 230 -4.73 17.80 30.18
CA THR A 230 -5.50 16.87 29.36
C THR A 230 -4.53 15.88 28.77
N VAL A 231 -4.52 14.66 29.30
CA VAL A 231 -3.62 13.61 28.87
C VAL A 231 -4.30 12.67 27.90
N LEU A 232 -3.54 12.13 26.96
CA LEU A 232 -3.95 10.99 26.17
C LEU A 232 -2.73 10.09 25.96
N GLY A 233 -2.89 8.81 26.30
CA GLY A 233 -1.75 7.90 26.41
C GLY A 233 -2.14 6.43 26.43
N SER A 234 -1.18 5.59 26.07
CA SER A 234 -1.27 4.13 26.07
C SER A 234 0.11 3.50 26.26
N SER A 235 0.16 2.19 26.52
CA SER A 235 1.39 1.39 26.43
C SER A 235 1.65 0.86 25.01
N GLN A 236 0.83 1.26 24.04
CA GLN A 236 1.00 0.93 22.64
C GLN A 236 0.94 2.18 21.77
N ILE A 237 1.89 2.26 20.83
CA ILE A 237 1.97 3.31 19.83
C ILE A 237 1.95 2.69 18.44
N LYS A 238 1.57 3.49 17.44
CA LYS A 238 1.51 3.08 16.05
C LYS A 238 2.34 4.03 15.20
N VAL A 239 3.11 3.45 14.28
CA VAL A 239 3.80 4.21 13.23
C VAL A 239 2.75 4.91 12.36
N PHE A 240 2.83 6.24 12.29
CA PHE A 240 1.88 7.10 11.58
C PHE A 240 2.48 7.69 10.30
N LYS A 241 3.79 7.96 10.30
CA LYS A 241 4.54 8.51 9.16
C LYS A 241 5.74 7.62 8.84
N LYS A 242 5.96 7.29 7.57
CA LYS A 242 7.16 6.59 7.07
C LYS A 242 8.25 7.59 6.74
N GLY A 243 9.50 7.25 7.02
CA GLY A 243 10.67 8.05 6.65
C GLY A 243 11.92 7.63 7.43
N LEU A 244 12.96 8.47 7.42
CA LEU A 244 14.25 8.12 8.02
C LEU A 244 14.14 7.67 9.48
N LEU A 245 13.28 8.33 10.26
CA LEU A 245 13.06 8.02 11.67
C LEU A 245 12.52 6.61 11.89
N THR A 246 11.79 6.04 10.93
CA THR A 246 11.25 4.67 11.03
C THR A 246 12.16 3.63 10.40
N ASN A 247 13.21 4.04 9.68
CA ASN A 247 13.95 3.15 8.78
C ASN A 247 15.47 3.10 9.06
N TYR A 248 16.04 4.04 9.83
CA TYR A 248 17.47 4.06 10.13
C TYR A 248 17.82 4.67 11.50
N PRO A 249 18.81 4.12 12.24
CA PRO A 249 19.60 2.93 11.91
C PRO A 249 18.89 1.59 12.19
N TRP A 250 17.68 1.65 12.73
CA TRP A 250 16.77 0.51 12.90
C TRP A 250 15.57 0.61 11.96
N GLU A 251 15.21 -0.52 11.36
CA GLU A 251 13.91 -0.68 10.73
C GLU A 251 12.85 -0.92 11.82
N ILE A 252 11.96 0.05 12.00
CA ILE A 252 10.92 0.05 13.02
C ILE A 252 9.65 -0.62 12.50
N GLY A 253 9.35 -0.45 11.21
CA GLY A 253 8.19 -1.00 10.51
C GLY A 253 7.42 0.04 9.71
N ASP A 254 6.49 -0.42 8.88
CA ASP A 254 5.64 0.43 8.03
C ASP A 254 4.54 1.15 8.83
N VAL A 255 3.86 2.11 8.17
CA VAL A 255 2.66 2.77 8.72
C VAL A 255 1.64 1.71 9.15
N GLY A 256 1.17 1.81 10.38
CA GLY A 256 0.29 0.83 10.99
C GLY A 256 0.98 -0.13 11.96
N THR A 257 2.31 -0.25 11.91
CA THR A 257 3.07 -1.10 12.84
C THR A 257 2.83 -0.67 14.29
N ILE A 258 2.47 -1.63 15.13
CA ILE A 258 2.20 -1.43 16.56
C ILE A 258 3.47 -1.75 17.35
N LEU A 259 3.90 -0.80 18.17
CA LEU A 259 5.08 -0.91 19.03
C LEU A 259 4.66 -0.90 20.49
N ASN A 260 5.37 -1.67 21.31
CA ASN A 260 5.14 -1.69 22.75
C ASN A 260 6.07 -0.71 23.42
N VAL A 261 5.51 0.20 24.21
CA VAL A 261 6.26 1.19 24.98
C VAL A 261 5.82 1.13 26.44
N PRO A 262 6.65 1.59 27.39
CA PRO A 262 6.14 1.84 28.72
C PRO A 262 4.97 2.83 28.67
N MET A 263 4.02 2.69 29.60
CA MET A 263 2.91 3.62 29.74
C MET A 263 3.43 5.06 29.73
N SER A 264 2.90 5.90 28.85
CA SER A 264 3.22 7.32 28.74
C SER A 264 2.02 8.06 28.13
N HIS A 265 2.04 9.39 28.15
CA HIS A 265 1.01 10.22 27.53
C HIS A 265 1.63 11.44 26.85
N SER A 266 0.82 12.13 26.05
CA SER A 266 1.07 13.54 25.76
C SER A 266 0.04 14.41 26.50
N ASN A 267 0.46 15.63 26.88
CA ASN A 267 -0.41 16.68 27.42
C ASN A 267 -0.18 18.03 26.70
N GLN A 268 0.47 17.97 25.55
CA GLN A 268 0.78 19.08 24.65
C GLN A 268 0.03 18.90 23.33
N LEU A 269 0.06 19.92 22.48
CA LEU A 269 -0.39 19.86 21.09
C LEU A 269 0.82 19.94 20.17
N ALA A 270 1.02 18.89 19.37
CA ALA A 270 2.03 18.87 18.30
C ALA A 270 1.44 19.40 17.00
N PHE A 271 2.12 20.35 16.37
CA PHE A 271 1.82 20.87 15.03
C PHE A 271 2.88 20.48 13.99
N GLY A 272 4.03 19.98 14.45
CA GLY A 272 5.08 19.41 13.60
C GLY A 272 4.75 18.05 13.01
N ASP A 273 5.78 17.39 12.47
CA ASP A 273 5.67 16.06 11.88
C ASP A 273 5.46 14.99 12.95
N VAL A 274 4.24 14.45 13.02
CA VAL A 274 3.90 13.35 13.93
C VAL A 274 4.31 12.01 13.32
N TRP A 275 5.27 11.35 13.96
CA TRP A 275 5.81 10.06 13.50
C TRP A 275 5.06 8.87 14.07
N MET A 276 4.63 8.97 15.33
CA MET A 276 4.00 7.89 16.07
C MET A 276 2.86 8.43 16.92
N THR A 277 1.77 7.67 17.00
CA THR A 277 0.56 8.03 17.76
C THR A 277 0.14 6.95 18.74
N TYR A 278 -0.43 7.32 19.88
CA TYR A 278 -0.98 6.35 20.83
C TYR A 278 -2.17 5.58 20.25
N GLN A 279 -2.26 4.30 20.59
CA GLN A 279 -3.37 3.44 20.16
C GLN A 279 -4.46 3.31 21.21
N GLN A 280 -5.70 3.19 20.72
CA GLN A 280 -6.85 2.83 21.53
C GLN A 280 -6.79 1.35 21.96
N PRO A 281 -7.35 0.99 23.13
CA PRO A 281 -7.98 1.87 24.10
C PRO A 281 -6.95 2.71 24.87
N TYR A 282 -7.28 3.98 25.11
CA TYR A 282 -6.44 4.85 25.93
C TYR A 282 -6.57 4.47 27.41
N THR A 283 -5.45 4.51 28.14
CA THR A 283 -5.39 3.99 29.50
C THR A 283 -5.91 4.98 30.54
N TYR A 284 -5.84 6.29 30.29
CA TYR A 284 -6.24 7.29 31.28
C TYR A 284 -7.75 7.52 31.30
N PRO A 285 -8.40 7.53 32.48
CA PRO A 285 -9.86 7.64 32.60
C PRO A 285 -10.43 8.99 32.15
N ASN A 286 -9.59 10.03 32.07
CA ASN A 286 -9.94 11.36 31.56
C ASN A 286 -9.27 11.63 30.20
N SER A 287 -8.91 10.58 29.44
CA SER A 287 -8.32 10.76 28.12
C SER A 287 -9.29 11.47 27.18
N ALA A 288 -8.88 12.63 26.69
CA ALA A 288 -9.64 13.36 25.68
C ALA A 288 -8.69 13.80 24.57
N GLU A 289 -9.11 13.56 23.33
CA GLU A 289 -8.46 14.18 22.19
C GLU A 289 -8.64 15.70 22.27
N ALA A 290 -7.55 16.42 22.13
CA ALA A 290 -7.51 17.85 22.09
C ALA A 290 -6.90 18.30 20.76
N THR A 291 -7.46 19.38 20.22
CA THR A 291 -6.93 20.05 19.04
C THR A 291 -6.77 21.53 19.35
N GLY A 292 -5.83 22.17 18.67
CA GLY A 292 -5.62 23.62 18.74
C GLY A 292 -6.69 24.39 17.98
N SER A 293 -6.50 25.71 17.93
CA SER A 293 -7.41 26.61 17.21
C SER A 293 -7.57 26.18 15.75
N GLY A 294 -8.80 26.02 15.28
CA GLY A 294 -9.11 25.58 13.92
C GLY A 294 -9.00 24.07 13.69
N GLY A 295 -8.91 23.25 14.76
CA GLY A 295 -8.83 21.79 14.65
C GLY A 295 -7.46 21.26 14.23
N GLN A 296 -6.44 22.12 14.27
CA GLN A 296 -5.06 21.77 13.93
C GLN A 296 -4.27 21.33 15.16
N GLY A 297 -3.26 20.50 14.94
CA GLY A 297 -2.43 19.93 15.99
C GLY A 297 -3.12 18.82 16.78
N THR A 298 -2.33 17.95 17.41
CA THR A 298 -2.83 16.76 18.10
C THR A 298 -2.13 16.52 19.44
N ASN A 299 -2.86 15.98 20.42
CA ASN A 299 -2.32 15.43 21.66
C ASN A 299 -2.26 13.89 21.66
N THR A 300 -2.32 13.26 20.49
CA THR A 300 -2.18 11.80 20.36
C THR A 300 -0.76 11.35 20.02
N PHE A 301 0.19 12.29 19.90
CA PHE A 301 1.55 11.98 19.49
C PHE A 301 2.39 11.34 20.60
N TYR A 302 3.21 10.37 20.22
CA TYR A 302 4.30 9.85 21.03
C TYR A 302 5.64 10.51 20.64
N LEU A 303 5.79 10.84 19.36
CA LEU A 303 6.99 11.45 18.80
C LEU A 303 6.60 12.45 17.71
N THR A 304 7.07 13.68 17.87
CA THR A 304 6.93 14.75 16.88
C THR A 304 8.27 15.43 16.62
N SER A 305 8.50 15.92 15.41
CA SER A 305 9.68 16.70 15.06
C SER A 305 9.36 17.93 14.24
N TRP A 306 10.22 18.94 14.34
CA TRP A 306 10.22 20.10 13.47
C TRP A 306 11.65 20.59 13.26
N SER A 307 12.10 20.63 12.00
CA SER A 307 13.49 20.96 11.64
C SER A 307 14.53 20.17 12.46
N ASN A 308 15.34 20.84 13.27
CA ASN A 308 16.41 20.25 14.08
C ASN A 308 15.99 19.98 15.54
N CYS A 309 14.70 19.98 15.87
CA CYS A 309 14.23 19.64 17.21
C CYS A 309 13.12 18.59 17.17
N ALA A 310 13.03 17.78 18.22
CA ALA A 310 11.96 16.80 18.38
C ALA A 310 11.54 16.65 19.84
N MET A 311 10.31 16.20 20.06
CA MET A 311 9.81 15.80 21.37
C MET A 311 9.38 14.34 21.33
N ILE A 312 9.83 13.57 22.33
CA ILE A 312 9.49 12.16 22.52
C ILE A 312 8.92 11.93 23.92
N GLN A 313 7.92 11.06 24.04
CA GLN A 313 7.27 10.76 25.32
C GLN A 313 8.00 9.68 26.15
N THR A 314 9.20 9.28 25.74
CA THR A 314 10.11 8.45 26.56
C THR A 314 10.40 9.14 27.89
N GLY A 315 10.15 8.45 29.01
CA GLY A 315 10.56 8.91 30.35
C GLY A 315 9.53 8.72 31.46
N HIS A 316 8.23 8.69 31.14
CA HIS A 316 7.13 8.54 32.11
C HIS A 316 7.28 7.35 33.07
N SER A 317 7.94 6.29 32.60
CA SER A 317 8.18 5.03 33.31
C SER A 317 9.38 5.04 34.25
N ASN A 318 9.75 6.21 34.81
CA ASN A 318 10.90 6.35 35.71
C ASN A 318 12.20 5.74 35.14
N GLY A 319 12.47 6.05 33.86
CA GLY A 319 13.67 5.60 33.16
C GLY A 319 13.66 4.14 32.70
N GLU A 320 12.51 3.45 32.68
CA GLU A 320 12.37 2.20 31.92
C GLU A 320 12.26 2.48 30.41
N ALA A 321 12.63 1.50 29.58
CA ALA A 321 12.35 1.54 28.13
C ALA A 321 12.34 0.15 27.50
N THR A 322 11.36 -0.08 26.64
CA THR A 322 11.27 -1.31 25.84
C THR A 322 12.32 -1.31 24.72
N PRO A 323 12.60 -2.46 24.09
CA PRO A 323 13.42 -2.51 22.88
C PRO A 323 12.91 -1.62 21.75
N ASP A 324 11.60 -1.55 21.54
CA ASP A 324 11.00 -0.68 20.53
C ASP A 324 11.30 0.80 20.83
N GLU A 325 11.03 1.26 22.05
CA GLU A 325 11.30 2.64 22.48
C GLU A 325 12.79 3.01 22.35
N GLN A 326 13.69 2.06 22.65
CA GLN A 326 15.13 2.28 22.52
C GLN A 326 15.58 2.43 21.06
N ARG A 327 15.02 1.64 20.14
CA ARG A 327 15.26 1.76 18.69
C ARG A 327 14.71 3.07 18.14
N VAL A 328 13.49 3.46 18.53
CA VAL A 328 12.90 4.75 18.17
C VAL A 328 13.73 5.93 18.67
N THR A 329 14.21 5.86 19.92
CA THR A 329 15.09 6.88 20.50
C THR A 329 16.41 6.97 19.72
N ALA A 330 17.03 5.84 19.37
CA ALA A 330 18.26 5.81 18.58
C ALA A 330 18.07 6.44 17.19
N ASN A 331 17.01 6.05 16.47
CA ASN A 331 16.67 6.65 15.18
C ASN A 331 16.44 8.16 15.29
N THR A 332 15.76 8.62 16.34
CA THR A 332 15.50 10.05 16.57
C THR A 332 16.79 10.83 16.82
N LEU A 333 17.69 10.30 17.64
CA LEU A 333 18.98 10.95 17.91
C LEU A 333 19.85 11.02 16.64
N PHE A 334 19.83 9.98 15.82
CA PHE A 334 20.51 10.00 14.53
C PHE A 334 19.86 11.00 13.56
N TYR A 335 18.53 11.05 13.52
CA TYR A 335 17.74 11.99 12.73
C TYR A 335 18.06 13.48 13.05
N LEU A 336 18.46 13.77 14.28
CA LEU A 336 18.77 15.13 14.74
C LEU A 336 20.23 15.54 14.52
N ALA A 337 21.11 14.64 14.05
CA ALA A 337 22.50 14.95 13.73
C ALA A 337 22.64 15.57 12.31
N GLN A 338 22.25 16.84 12.18
CA GLN A 338 21.96 17.48 10.87
C GLN A 338 23.03 18.44 10.34
N ILE A 339 24.10 18.72 11.09
CA ILE A 339 25.21 19.58 10.63
C ILE A 339 26.39 18.73 10.19
N THR A 340 27.03 19.08 9.09
CA THR A 340 28.29 18.47 8.67
C THR A 340 29.32 19.49 8.20
N THR A 341 30.59 19.10 8.20
CA THR A 341 31.67 19.82 7.50
C THR A 341 32.10 19.11 6.22
N ASP A 342 31.57 17.91 5.99
CA ASP A 342 31.81 17.15 4.77
C ASP A 342 31.11 17.80 3.59
N THR A 343 31.38 17.29 2.40
CA THR A 343 30.80 17.80 1.14
C THR A 343 30.04 16.74 0.36
N SER A 344 29.70 15.64 1.02
CA SER A 344 28.91 14.54 0.47
C SER A 344 28.11 13.87 1.57
N TRP A 345 26.92 13.38 1.23
CA TRP A 345 26.05 12.67 2.16
C TRP A 345 25.16 11.68 1.42
N ASN A 346 24.96 10.48 1.98
CA ASN A 346 23.94 9.56 1.48
C ASN A 346 22.64 9.85 2.24
N ASP A 347 21.70 10.55 1.60
CA ASP A 347 20.41 10.83 2.23
C ASP A 347 19.53 9.59 2.24
N HIS A 348 19.46 8.96 3.41
CA HIS A 348 18.57 7.83 3.70
C HIS A 348 17.12 8.27 3.98
N LYS A 349 16.79 9.58 4.04
CA LYS A 349 15.40 10.05 4.02
C LYS A 349 14.82 9.93 2.61
N GLY A 350 15.62 10.21 1.58
CA GLY A 350 15.25 10.05 0.18
C GLY A 350 15.06 8.59 -0.20
N GLN A 351 13.89 8.03 0.08
CA GLN A 351 13.51 6.64 -0.20
C GLN A 351 12.37 6.57 -1.22
N ASP A 352 12.16 5.40 -1.78
CA ASP A 352 11.00 5.14 -2.61
C ASP A 352 9.78 4.82 -1.75
N LEU A 353 8.77 5.68 -1.83
CA LEU A 353 7.53 5.69 -1.04
C LEU A 353 6.28 5.46 -1.91
N ASP A 354 6.42 5.58 -3.23
CA ASP A 354 5.32 5.49 -4.18
C ASP A 354 5.13 4.03 -4.62
N ALA A 355 3.96 3.46 -4.31
CA ALA A 355 3.65 2.09 -4.69
C ALA A 355 3.54 1.90 -6.21
N PRO A 356 3.78 0.68 -6.73
CA PRO A 356 3.51 0.34 -8.12
C PRO A 356 2.05 0.60 -8.51
N ASP A 357 1.82 0.70 -9.82
CA ASP A 357 0.48 0.76 -10.40
C ASP A 357 -0.34 -0.50 -10.03
N GLU A 358 -1.65 -0.33 -9.87
CA GLU A 358 -2.58 -1.46 -9.76
C GLU A 358 -2.38 -2.41 -10.97
N PRO A 359 -2.23 -3.73 -10.75
CA PRO A 359 -2.00 -4.66 -11.85
C PRO A 359 -3.12 -4.65 -12.90
N ALA A 360 -2.74 -4.48 -14.17
CA ALA A 360 -3.66 -4.56 -15.29
C ALA A 360 -3.79 -6.02 -15.75
N ILE A 361 -4.91 -6.67 -15.43
CA ILE A 361 -5.19 -8.04 -15.87
C ILE A 361 -5.59 -8.04 -17.35
N SER A 362 -4.74 -8.63 -18.18
CA SER A 362 -4.91 -8.70 -19.64
C SER A 362 -5.75 -9.89 -20.11
N GLY A 363 -5.84 -10.95 -19.29
CA GLY A 363 -6.71 -12.08 -19.57
C GLY A 363 -6.47 -13.29 -18.67
N VAL A 364 -7.50 -14.12 -18.56
CA VAL A 364 -7.46 -15.42 -17.89
C VAL A 364 -7.75 -16.50 -18.91
N THR A 365 -6.89 -17.51 -18.98
CA THR A 365 -7.06 -18.69 -19.83
C THR A 365 -7.06 -19.95 -18.98
N HIS A 366 -7.48 -21.08 -19.55
CA HIS A 366 -7.45 -22.37 -18.86
C HIS A 366 -7.03 -23.48 -19.83
N ASN A 367 -6.63 -24.62 -19.28
CA ASN A 367 -6.45 -25.84 -20.04
C ASN A 367 -7.82 -26.47 -20.41
N SER A 368 -7.82 -27.44 -21.34
CA SER A 368 -9.07 -27.99 -21.90
C SER A 368 -9.96 -28.72 -20.89
N ASP A 369 -9.38 -29.27 -19.82
CA ASP A 369 -10.13 -29.93 -18.75
C ASP A 369 -10.52 -28.98 -17.61
N ARG A 370 -10.15 -27.69 -17.72
CA ARG A 370 -10.37 -26.65 -16.72
C ARG A 370 -9.83 -27.03 -15.34
N THR A 371 -8.76 -27.81 -15.27
CA THR A 371 -8.10 -28.12 -13.98
C THR A 371 -7.08 -27.05 -13.58
N GLN A 372 -6.64 -26.23 -14.53
CA GLN A 372 -5.65 -25.17 -14.33
C GLN A 372 -6.02 -23.91 -15.10
N TYR A 373 -5.76 -22.77 -14.49
CA TYR A 373 -5.97 -21.44 -15.06
C TYR A 373 -4.65 -20.69 -15.06
N THR A 374 -4.47 -19.86 -16.08
CA THR A 374 -3.34 -18.93 -16.19
C THR A 374 -3.88 -17.53 -16.34
N VAL A 375 -3.50 -16.65 -15.41
CA VAL A 375 -3.80 -15.22 -15.49
C VAL A 375 -2.56 -14.49 -16.00
N ASN A 376 -2.76 -13.51 -16.89
CA ASN A 376 -1.72 -12.67 -17.47
C ASN A 376 -1.98 -11.21 -17.06
N TYR A 377 -0.95 -10.51 -16.60
CA TYR A 377 -1.08 -9.18 -16.01
C TYR A 377 0.21 -8.38 -16.18
N SER A 378 0.15 -7.08 -15.95
CA SER A 378 1.33 -6.21 -15.91
C SER A 378 1.15 -5.08 -14.90
N SER A 379 2.25 -4.58 -14.38
CA SER A 379 2.30 -3.38 -13.54
C SER A 379 3.62 -2.64 -13.77
N GLN A 380 3.68 -1.37 -13.37
CA GLN A 380 4.90 -0.59 -13.37
C GLN A 380 5.11 0.04 -12.01
N ASP A 381 6.36 0.02 -11.57
CA ASP A 381 6.78 0.73 -10.37
C ASP A 381 6.71 2.26 -10.58
N ASN A 382 6.49 3.01 -9.50
CA ASN A 382 6.41 4.47 -9.53
C ASN A 382 7.64 5.09 -8.86
N ALA A 383 7.97 6.34 -9.19
CA ALA A 383 9.17 7.00 -8.69
C ALA A 383 8.80 8.12 -7.72
N THR A 384 9.43 8.11 -6.55
CA THR A 384 9.24 9.17 -5.57
C THR A 384 10.09 10.39 -5.91
N GLY A 385 9.44 11.53 -6.10
CA GLY A 385 10.09 12.80 -6.42
C GLY A 385 10.66 13.53 -5.19
N TYR A 386 11.84 14.13 -5.34
CA TYR A 386 12.52 14.88 -4.29
C TYR A 386 13.11 16.19 -4.79
N GLN A 387 13.11 17.19 -3.90
CA GLN A 387 13.85 18.44 -4.05
C GLN A 387 14.87 18.59 -2.92
N TYR A 388 16.04 19.15 -3.24
CA TYR A 388 17.12 19.36 -2.28
C TYR A 388 17.77 20.73 -2.42
N TYR A 389 18.24 21.28 -1.31
CA TYR A 389 19.26 22.32 -1.28
C TYR A 389 20.18 22.13 -0.07
N VAL A 390 21.35 22.78 -0.12
CA VAL A 390 22.30 22.83 1.00
C VAL A 390 22.50 24.28 1.42
N GLU A 391 22.42 24.53 2.73
CA GLU A 391 22.76 25.82 3.36
C GLU A 391 24.20 25.74 3.85
N ALA A 392 25.06 26.68 3.45
CA ALA A 392 26.39 26.87 4.04
C ALA A 392 26.32 27.92 5.15
N THR A 393 27.02 27.68 6.26
CA THR A 393 27.22 28.64 7.35
C THR A 393 28.71 28.88 7.56
N GLY A 394 29.16 30.13 7.43
CA GLY A 394 30.52 30.55 7.74
C GLY A 394 30.81 30.40 9.22
N GLN A 395 31.87 29.67 9.58
CA GLN A 395 32.14 29.37 11.00
C GLN A 395 32.75 30.56 11.75
N ASN A 396 33.30 31.56 11.04
CA ASN A 396 33.88 32.74 11.69
C ASN A 396 32.87 33.87 11.88
N ASP A 397 31.95 34.06 10.93
CA ASP A 397 31.02 35.19 10.91
C ASP A 397 29.54 34.80 11.03
N GLY A 398 29.20 33.51 10.93
CA GLY A 398 27.83 33.01 10.95
C GLY A 398 27.02 33.35 9.70
N ALA A 399 27.65 33.85 8.64
CA ALA A 399 26.97 34.20 7.40
C ALA A 399 26.42 32.94 6.71
N LYS A 400 25.17 33.02 6.22
CA LYS A 400 24.45 31.91 5.60
C LYS A 400 24.12 32.18 4.15
N TYR A 401 24.21 31.14 3.31
CA TYR A 401 23.74 31.18 1.93
C TYR A 401 23.45 29.77 1.40
N ASP A 402 22.50 29.68 0.48
CA ASP A 402 21.99 28.42 -0.04
C ASP A 402 22.55 28.09 -1.42
N SER A 403 22.59 26.80 -1.74
CA SER A 403 22.67 26.34 -3.12
C SER A 403 21.34 26.60 -3.84
N PRO A 404 21.34 26.63 -5.19
CA PRO A 404 20.10 26.43 -5.94
C PRO A 404 19.40 25.14 -5.51
N VAL A 405 18.06 25.16 -5.58
CA VAL A 405 17.24 23.95 -5.39
C VAL A 405 17.41 23.06 -6.62
N ILE A 406 17.69 21.77 -6.39
CA ILE A 406 17.73 20.75 -7.44
C ILE A 406 16.62 19.73 -7.22
N SER A 407 16.30 18.94 -8.25
CA SER A 407 15.29 17.89 -8.18
C SER A 407 15.83 16.57 -8.72
N THR A 408 15.36 15.47 -8.15
CA THR A 408 15.66 14.10 -8.56
C THR A 408 14.46 13.19 -8.23
N SER A 409 14.50 11.95 -8.68
CA SER A 409 13.48 10.95 -8.35
C SER A 409 14.15 9.61 -8.07
N LEU A 410 13.64 8.87 -7.10
CA LEU A 410 14.12 7.54 -6.75
C LEU A 410 13.06 6.49 -7.11
N LYS A 411 13.48 5.43 -7.78
CA LYS A 411 12.64 4.32 -8.25
C LYS A 411 13.40 3.02 -8.03
N THR A 412 12.89 2.13 -7.21
CA THR A 412 13.61 0.91 -6.78
C THR A 412 13.36 -0.30 -7.68
N GLY A 413 12.34 -0.23 -8.53
CA GLY A 413 11.94 -1.28 -9.46
C GLY A 413 11.04 -2.33 -8.81
N MET A 414 10.40 -3.13 -9.66
CA MET A 414 9.50 -4.21 -9.23
C MET A 414 10.25 -5.31 -8.48
N LYS A 415 9.67 -5.75 -7.36
CA LYS A 415 10.07 -6.96 -6.62
C LYS A 415 9.29 -8.18 -7.06
N GLY A 416 8.00 -8.02 -7.39
CA GLY A 416 7.14 -9.08 -7.91
C GLY A 416 5.66 -8.84 -7.63
N TYR A 417 4.88 -9.92 -7.62
CA TYR A 417 3.44 -9.89 -7.42
C TYR A 417 3.02 -10.81 -6.27
N SER A 418 2.10 -10.33 -5.43
CA SER A 418 1.41 -11.09 -4.39
C SER A 418 0.03 -11.48 -4.90
N ILE A 419 -0.26 -12.78 -4.93
CA ILE A 419 -1.46 -13.33 -5.59
C ILE A 419 -2.21 -14.25 -4.64
N VAL A 420 -3.51 -14.02 -4.52
CA VAL A 420 -4.44 -14.92 -3.82
C VAL A 420 -5.57 -15.30 -4.77
N VAL A 421 -5.98 -16.57 -4.74
CA VAL A 421 -7.12 -17.08 -5.50
C VAL A 421 -8.05 -17.79 -4.54
N ASP A 422 -9.28 -17.31 -4.42
CA ASP A 422 -10.29 -17.87 -3.52
C ASP A 422 -11.72 -17.56 -3.99
N ASN A 423 -12.72 -17.73 -3.12
CA ASN A 423 -14.14 -17.47 -3.43
C ASN A 423 -14.67 -16.17 -2.80
N ASN A 424 -13.81 -15.34 -2.22
CA ASN A 424 -14.16 -14.09 -1.56
C ASN A 424 -13.87 -12.90 -2.50
N PRO A 425 -14.85 -12.06 -2.84
CA PRO A 425 -14.63 -10.94 -3.76
C PRO A 425 -13.59 -9.91 -3.27
N ASP A 426 -13.39 -9.79 -1.97
CA ASP A 426 -12.66 -8.67 -1.35
C ASP A 426 -11.33 -9.07 -0.70
N THR A 427 -10.77 -10.23 -1.04
CA THR A 427 -9.48 -10.65 -0.46
C THR A 427 -8.35 -9.70 -0.88
N VAL A 428 -7.54 -9.30 0.09
CA VAL A 428 -6.34 -8.45 -0.09
C VAL A 428 -5.09 -9.31 0.14
N PRO A 429 -4.22 -9.50 -0.85
CA PRO A 429 -2.94 -10.18 -0.67
C PRO A 429 -2.06 -9.48 0.38
N ASP A 430 -1.25 -10.24 1.11
CA ASP A 430 -0.44 -9.75 2.23
C ASP A 430 0.90 -9.10 1.82
N GLY A 431 1.19 -9.07 0.52
CA GLY A 431 2.46 -8.56 -0.03
C GLY A 431 3.57 -9.60 -0.12
N SER A 432 3.33 -10.85 0.30
CA SER A 432 4.28 -11.95 0.08
C SER A 432 4.39 -12.26 -1.42
N ILE A 433 5.61 -12.37 -1.92
CA ILE A 433 5.84 -12.53 -3.36
C ILE A 433 5.51 -13.96 -3.78
N THR A 434 4.46 -14.11 -4.57
CA THR A 434 4.03 -15.37 -5.18
C THR A 434 4.83 -15.66 -6.45
N THR A 435 5.09 -14.63 -7.27
CA THR A 435 5.84 -14.76 -8.53
C THR A 435 6.45 -13.43 -8.96
N THR A 436 7.50 -13.49 -9.78
CA THR A 436 8.10 -12.33 -10.46
C THR A 436 7.75 -12.27 -11.94
N SER A 437 7.00 -13.26 -12.43
CA SER A 437 6.55 -13.32 -13.83
C SER A 437 5.26 -12.54 -14.02
N ASP A 438 5.05 -12.03 -15.25
CA ASP A 438 3.83 -11.35 -15.70
C ASP A 438 2.66 -12.34 -16.00
N SER A 439 2.78 -13.56 -15.48
CA SER A 439 1.72 -14.56 -15.51
C SER A 439 1.84 -15.50 -14.32
N TYR A 440 0.70 -16.08 -13.94
CA TYR A 440 0.62 -17.05 -12.85
C TYR A 440 -0.37 -18.16 -13.18
N THR A 441 0.06 -19.41 -13.02
CA THR A 441 -0.77 -20.60 -13.23
C THR A 441 -1.13 -21.23 -11.90
N PHE A 442 -2.41 -21.53 -11.70
CA PHE A 442 -2.95 -22.10 -10.48
C PHE A 442 -4.00 -23.19 -10.76
N SER A 443 -4.21 -24.07 -9.78
CA SER A 443 -5.24 -25.11 -9.87
C SER A 443 -6.63 -24.51 -9.68
N ARG A 444 -7.62 -25.02 -10.42
CA ARG A 444 -9.01 -24.57 -10.34
C ARG A 444 -9.57 -24.72 -8.90
N PRO A 445 -10.08 -23.65 -8.28
CA PRO A 445 -10.80 -23.73 -7.01
C PRO A 445 -12.11 -24.52 -7.13
N SER A 446 -12.59 -25.06 -6.02
CA SER A 446 -13.93 -25.68 -5.98
C SER A 446 -15.04 -24.62 -6.00
N GLY A 447 -16.15 -24.90 -6.67
CA GLY A 447 -17.30 -24.00 -6.73
C GLY A 447 -17.74 -23.71 -8.16
N SER A 448 -18.72 -22.81 -8.28
CA SER A 448 -19.28 -22.31 -9.55
C SER A 448 -18.64 -20.99 -10.00
N GLY A 449 -17.63 -20.50 -9.30
CA GLY A 449 -16.90 -19.28 -9.62
C GLY A 449 -15.82 -19.02 -8.57
N PHE A 450 -14.88 -18.14 -8.89
CA PHE A 450 -13.76 -17.77 -8.02
C PHE A 450 -13.20 -16.39 -8.40
N TYR A 451 -12.38 -15.84 -7.52
CA TYR A 451 -11.73 -14.54 -7.69
C TYR A 451 -10.21 -14.70 -7.72
N ILE A 452 -9.57 -13.86 -8.51
CA ILE A 452 -8.12 -13.72 -8.59
C ILE A 452 -7.77 -12.32 -8.10
N HIS A 453 -6.92 -12.25 -7.08
CA HIS A 453 -6.48 -11.01 -6.44
C HIS A 453 -4.99 -10.83 -6.69
N ILE A 454 -4.60 -9.69 -7.28
CA ILE A 454 -3.20 -9.44 -7.64
C ILE A 454 -2.80 -8.07 -7.11
N ALA A 455 -1.74 -8.02 -6.31
CA ALA A 455 -1.05 -6.80 -5.92
C ALA A 455 0.39 -6.83 -6.42
N ALA A 456 0.89 -5.70 -6.91
CA ALA A 456 2.29 -5.50 -7.26
C ALA A 456 3.07 -4.99 -6.04
N VAL A 457 4.33 -5.40 -5.94
CA VAL A 457 5.23 -5.01 -4.85
C VAL A 457 6.56 -4.55 -5.45
N ASP A 458 7.08 -3.41 -5.00
CA ASP A 458 8.40 -2.89 -5.39
C ASP A 458 9.53 -3.37 -4.44
N ASN A 459 10.78 -3.01 -4.76
CA ASN A 459 11.94 -3.36 -3.94
C ASN A 459 12.06 -2.54 -2.65
N ALA A 460 11.32 -1.43 -2.51
CA ALA A 460 11.17 -0.68 -1.26
C ALA A 460 10.08 -1.26 -0.34
N GLY A 461 9.31 -2.25 -0.81
CA GLY A 461 8.24 -2.91 -0.08
C GLY A 461 6.88 -2.20 -0.18
N ASN A 462 6.74 -1.18 -1.03
CA ASN A 462 5.44 -0.55 -1.25
C ASN A 462 4.54 -1.48 -2.07
N ILE A 463 3.27 -1.57 -1.69
CA ILE A 463 2.28 -2.48 -2.27
C ILE A 463 1.22 -1.66 -3.00
N SER A 464 0.92 -2.04 -4.25
CA SER A 464 -0.11 -1.39 -5.07
C SER A 464 -1.53 -1.59 -4.50
N ALA A 465 -2.51 -0.90 -5.09
CA ALA A 465 -3.89 -1.34 -5.00
C ALA A 465 -4.06 -2.77 -5.58
N VAL A 466 -5.12 -3.46 -5.17
CA VAL A 466 -5.38 -4.85 -5.57
C VAL A 466 -6.29 -4.87 -6.79
N ALA A 467 -5.88 -5.58 -7.84
CA ALA A 467 -6.73 -5.92 -8.96
C ALA A 467 -7.54 -7.18 -8.65
N HIS A 468 -8.85 -7.11 -8.82
CA HIS A 468 -9.78 -8.22 -8.61
C HIS A 468 -10.37 -8.70 -9.95
N TYR A 469 -10.32 -10.00 -10.21
CA TYR A 469 -10.94 -10.59 -11.41
C TYR A 469 -11.83 -11.77 -11.03
N HIS A 470 -13.11 -11.68 -11.38
CA HIS A 470 -14.08 -12.76 -11.16
C HIS A 470 -14.13 -13.69 -12.37
N THR A 471 -13.96 -14.99 -12.12
CA THR A 471 -14.23 -16.05 -13.10
C THR A 471 -15.54 -16.73 -12.72
N ASP A 472 -16.58 -16.54 -13.55
CA ASP A 472 -17.89 -17.17 -13.39
C ASP A 472 -17.97 -18.46 -14.22
N GLU A 473 -18.44 -19.53 -13.59
CA GLU A 473 -18.67 -20.84 -14.21
C GLU A 473 -20.04 -21.41 -13.86
N LEU A 474 -20.96 -20.57 -13.36
CA LEU A 474 -22.31 -21.01 -13.05
C LEU A 474 -23.12 -21.20 -14.34
N VAL A 475 -23.41 -22.46 -14.67
CA VAL A 475 -24.39 -22.79 -15.72
C VAL A 475 -25.79 -22.49 -15.20
N SER A 476 -26.47 -21.51 -15.79
CA SER A 476 -27.83 -21.11 -15.46
C SER A 476 -28.71 -21.17 -16.70
N VAL A 477 -29.76 -22.00 -16.66
CA VAL A 477 -30.64 -22.25 -17.80
C VAL A 477 -32.11 -22.15 -17.38
N THR A 478 -32.93 -21.54 -18.24
CA THR A 478 -34.39 -21.53 -18.10
C THR A 478 -35.01 -22.37 -19.21
N HIS A 479 -35.90 -23.30 -18.85
CA HIS A 479 -36.68 -24.12 -19.76
C HIS A 479 -38.05 -24.46 -19.14
N PRO A 480 -39.08 -24.85 -19.91
CA PRO A 480 -40.34 -25.30 -19.35
C PRO A 480 -40.17 -26.64 -18.61
N ILE A 481 -40.87 -26.80 -17.48
CA ILE A 481 -40.87 -28.04 -16.70
C ILE A 481 -41.71 -29.16 -17.33
N SER A 482 -42.67 -28.79 -18.18
CA SER A 482 -43.53 -29.72 -18.90
C SER A 482 -44.11 -29.02 -20.13
N ILE A 483 -44.23 -29.77 -21.22
CA ILE A 483 -45.00 -29.38 -22.40
C ILE A 483 -46.00 -30.47 -22.75
N GLY A 484 -47.14 -30.09 -23.33
CA GLY A 484 -48.13 -31.03 -23.85
C GLY A 484 -47.99 -31.17 -25.36
N TYR A 485 -48.04 -32.40 -25.86
CA TYR A 485 -48.27 -32.68 -27.28
C TYR A 485 -49.60 -33.42 -27.45
N SER A 486 -50.18 -33.36 -28.65
CA SER A 486 -51.42 -34.04 -28.99
C SER A 486 -51.29 -34.80 -30.30
N ILE A 487 -51.92 -35.99 -30.34
CA ILE A 487 -52.14 -36.74 -31.57
C ILE A 487 -53.65 -36.77 -31.84
N ASP A 488 -54.09 -36.14 -32.92
CA ASP A 488 -55.44 -36.29 -33.46
C ASP A 488 -55.39 -37.03 -34.79
N PRO A 489 -55.71 -38.34 -34.83
CA PRO A 489 -55.63 -39.12 -36.05
C PRO A 489 -56.61 -38.65 -37.14
N ASN A 490 -57.59 -37.81 -36.80
CA ASN A 490 -58.56 -37.27 -37.75
C ASN A 490 -58.15 -35.89 -38.32
N SER A 491 -57.04 -35.32 -37.84
CA SER A 491 -56.51 -34.04 -38.31
C SER A 491 -55.61 -34.21 -39.53
N ASN A 492 -55.54 -33.19 -40.40
CA ASN A 492 -54.56 -33.14 -41.50
C ASN A 492 -53.13 -32.93 -41.01
N THR A 493 -52.94 -32.48 -39.77
CA THR A 493 -51.66 -32.40 -39.07
C THR A 493 -51.78 -33.17 -37.76
N PRO A 494 -51.70 -34.52 -37.80
CA PRO A 494 -52.11 -35.33 -36.67
C PRO A 494 -51.29 -35.08 -35.41
N PHE A 495 -50.02 -34.69 -35.52
CA PHE A 495 -49.18 -34.37 -34.37
C PHE A 495 -49.03 -32.86 -34.20
N THR A 496 -49.28 -32.37 -32.99
CA THR A 496 -49.05 -30.97 -32.61
C THR A 496 -48.31 -30.93 -31.29
N ALA A 497 -47.24 -30.15 -31.22
CA ALA A 497 -46.46 -29.91 -30.01
C ALA A 497 -45.92 -28.47 -30.04
N PRO A 498 -45.88 -27.76 -28.90
CA PRO A 498 -45.17 -26.50 -28.80
C PRO A 498 -43.65 -26.75 -28.82
N ASP A 499 -42.89 -25.74 -29.21
CA ASP A 499 -41.44 -25.74 -29.04
C ASP A 499 -41.07 -25.71 -27.55
N ILE A 500 -39.98 -26.40 -27.21
CA ILE A 500 -39.32 -26.33 -25.90
C ILE A 500 -38.30 -25.20 -25.98
N GLN A 501 -38.64 -24.02 -25.45
CA GLN A 501 -37.69 -22.91 -25.38
C GLN A 501 -36.67 -23.14 -24.26
N ILE A 502 -35.39 -22.98 -24.59
CA ILE A 502 -34.25 -23.03 -23.67
C ILE A 502 -33.56 -21.67 -23.72
N THR A 503 -33.31 -21.07 -22.56
CA THR A 503 -32.59 -19.79 -22.43
C THR A 503 -31.33 -20.01 -21.60
N ASN A 504 -30.16 -19.69 -22.15
CA ASN A 504 -28.90 -19.69 -21.42
C ASN A 504 -28.72 -18.33 -20.72
N ASN A 505 -28.83 -18.31 -19.40
CA ASN A 505 -28.60 -17.12 -18.58
C ASN A 505 -27.12 -16.98 -18.14
N SER A 506 -26.27 -17.94 -18.48
CA SER A 506 -24.84 -17.92 -18.15
C SER A 506 -24.10 -16.87 -18.98
N THR A 507 -22.97 -16.39 -18.45
CA THR A 507 -22.11 -15.38 -19.10
C THR A 507 -21.27 -15.93 -20.26
N PHE A 508 -21.29 -17.26 -20.43
CA PHE A 508 -20.57 -18.02 -21.45
C PHE A 508 -21.53 -18.96 -22.22
N PRO A 509 -21.17 -19.40 -23.44
CA PRO A 509 -21.99 -20.35 -24.20
C PRO A 509 -22.01 -21.74 -23.54
N ILE A 510 -23.08 -22.50 -23.78
CA ILE A 510 -23.26 -23.84 -23.22
C ILE A 510 -23.57 -24.85 -24.32
N LYS A 511 -23.03 -26.06 -24.18
CA LYS A 511 -23.45 -27.24 -24.97
C LYS A 511 -24.74 -27.76 -24.39
N VAL A 512 -25.68 -28.07 -25.27
CA VAL A 512 -26.95 -28.70 -24.92
C VAL A 512 -26.99 -30.09 -25.53
N SER A 513 -27.29 -31.08 -24.69
CA SER A 513 -27.36 -32.48 -25.10
C SER A 513 -28.64 -33.15 -24.58
N VAL A 514 -29.04 -34.23 -25.26
CA VAL A 514 -30.06 -35.15 -24.75
C VAL A 514 -29.36 -36.27 -23.99
N ALA A 515 -29.56 -36.32 -22.69
CA ALA A 515 -29.07 -37.39 -21.82
C ALA A 515 -30.11 -38.50 -21.60
N GLY A 516 -31.39 -38.23 -21.87
CA GLY A 516 -32.48 -39.20 -21.71
C GLY A 516 -33.72 -38.79 -22.49
N LEU A 517 -34.37 -39.75 -23.15
CA LEU A 517 -35.73 -39.60 -23.69
C LEU A 517 -36.43 -40.95 -23.57
N LYS A 518 -37.48 -41.04 -22.75
CA LYS A 518 -38.20 -42.30 -22.53
C LYS A 518 -39.67 -42.09 -22.22
N ALA A 519 -40.52 -42.99 -22.68
CA ALA A 519 -41.90 -43.10 -22.26
C ALA A 519 -41.97 -43.56 -20.79
N THR A 520 -42.80 -42.88 -20.00
CA THR A 520 -43.02 -43.19 -18.59
C THR A 520 -44.41 -43.77 -18.32
N SER A 521 -45.38 -43.52 -19.21
CA SER A 521 -46.74 -44.07 -19.10
C SER A 521 -47.51 -43.96 -20.43
N GLY A 522 -48.53 -44.80 -20.62
CA GLY A 522 -49.47 -44.76 -21.74
C GLY A 522 -49.17 -45.78 -22.84
N ILE A 523 -48.04 -45.62 -23.52
CA ILE A 523 -47.49 -46.55 -24.55
C ILE A 523 -45.96 -46.58 -24.42
N GLY A 524 -45.30 -47.57 -25.03
CA GLY A 524 -43.83 -47.66 -25.01
C GLY A 524 -43.12 -46.81 -26.06
N ASP A 525 -41.79 -46.76 -25.97
CA ASP A 525 -40.94 -46.22 -27.04
C ASP A 525 -40.71 -47.24 -28.15
N ALA A 526 -40.58 -46.76 -29.38
CA ALA A 526 -40.18 -47.55 -30.54
C ALA A 526 -39.15 -46.79 -31.37
N ALA A 527 -38.27 -47.52 -32.07
CA ALA A 527 -37.37 -46.91 -33.03
C ALA A 527 -38.16 -46.32 -34.22
N PRO A 528 -37.72 -45.20 -34.82
CA PRO A 528 -38.40 -44.62 -35.98
C PRO A 528 -38.42 -45.53 -37.22
N THR A 529 -37.65 -46.62 -37.20
CA THR A 529 -37.54 -47.69 -38.21
C THR A 529 -38.28 -48.97 -37.83
N ALA A 530 -38.95 -49.04 -36.68
CA ALA A 530 -39.67 -50.22 -36.21
C ALA A 530 -40.76 -50.70 -37.20
N TYR A 531 -41.28 -49.78 -38.01
CA TYR A 531 -42.26 -50.05 -39.05
C TYR A 531 -41.87 -49.34 -40.35
N SER A 532 -42.10 -50.02 -41.48
CA SER A 532 -41.85 -49.45 -42.82
C SER A 532 -42.87 -48.35 -43.17
N ASP A 533 -44.09 -48.45 -42.64
CA ASP A 533 -45.14 -47.45 -42.79
C ASP A 533 -45.95 -47.33 -41.49
N TRP A 534 -45.84 -46.17 -40.85
CA TRP A 534 -46.54 -45.87 -39.59
C TRP A 534 -48.03 -45.58 -39.80
N ASN A 535 -48.47 -45.26 -41.03
CA ASN A 535 -49.88 -44.96 -41.32
C ASN A 535 -50.76 -46.21 -41.48
N SER A 536 -50.15 -47.39 -41.66
CA SER A 536 -50.86 -48.66 -41.86
C SER A 536 -50.85 -49.58 -40.64
N LEU A 537 -50.48 -49.06 -39.47
CA LEU A 537 -50.45 -49.85 -38.24
C LEU A 537 -51.85 -50.29 -37.79
N THR A 538 -51.95 -51.54 -37.35
CA THR A 538 -53.15 -52.05 -36.67
C THR A 538 -53.40 -51.32 -35.36
N ALA A 539 -54.61 -51.43 -34.80
CA ALA A 539 -54.92 -50.87 -33.48
C ALA A 539 -54.01 -51.41 -32.36
N SER A 540 -53.63 -52.68 -32.44
CA SER A 540 -52.69 -53.30 -31.49
C SER A 540 -51.29 -52.68 -31.58
N GLN A 541 -50.77 -52.52 -32.81
CA GLN A 541 -49.45 -51.91 -33.06
C GLN A 541 -49.44 -50.41 -32.70
N THR A 542 -50.52 -49.68 -33.02
CA THR A 542 -50.69 -48.27 -32.64
C THR A 542 -50.63 -48.10 -31.12
N GLY A 543 -51.21 -49.05 -30.38
CA GLY A 543 -51.20 -49.06 -28.92
C GLY A 543 -49.90 -49.54 -28.28
N SER A 544 -48.95 -50.10 -29.03
CA SER A 544 -47.71 -50.66 -28.46
C SER A 544 -46.60 -49.64 -28.24
N GLY A 545 -46.48 -48.61 -29.09
CA GLY A 545 -45.48 -47.59 -28.90
C GLY A 545 -45.40 -46.53 -30.00
N MET A 546 -44.56 -45.52 -29.77
CA MET A 546 -44.29 -44.44 -30.71
C MET A 546 -42.80 -44.11 -30.76
N ALA A 547 -42.34 -43.53 -31.87
CA ALA A 547 -41.00 -42.95 -31.97
C ALA A 547 -41.08 -41.45 -31.73
N LEU A 548 -41.00 -41.03 -30.47
CA LEU A 548 -40.85 -39.61 -30.11
C LEU A 548 -39.37 -39.22 -30.21
N GLY A 549 -39.11 -38.06 -30.81
CA GLY A 549 -37.77 -37.49 -30.92
C GLY A 549 -37.76 -35.99 -30.67
N VAL A 550 -36.59 -35.48 -30.30
CA VAL A 550 -36.35 -34.06 -30.02
C VAL A 550 -35.15 -33.56 -30.82
N GLY A 551 -35.22 -32.36 -31.39
CA GLY A 551 -34.12 -31.77 -32.14
C GLY A 551 -34.19 -30.26 -32.14
N ILE A 552 -33.13 -29.60 -32.61
CA ILE A 552 -33.10 -28.13 -32.73
C ILE A 552 -34.10 -27.68 -33.79
N SER A 553 -34.94 -26.71 -33.45
CA SER A 553 -35.83 -26.03 -34.39
C SER A 553 -35.00 -25.02 -35.21
N GLN A 554 -34.93 -25.19 -36.54
CA GLN A 554 -34.13 -24.35 -37.45
C GLN A 554 -34.80 -23.00 -37.79
N ALA A 555 -35.48 -22.38 -36.83
CA ALA A 555 -36.12 -21.08 -37.05
C ALA A 555 -35.07 -19.97 -37.24
N ALA A 556 -35.34 -19.02 -38.14
CA ALA A 556 -34.49 -17.84 -38.32
C ALA A 556 -34.44 -17.01 -37.02
N GLY A 557 -33.24 -16.61 -36.59
CA GLY A 557 -33.04 -15.82 -35.36
C GLY A 557 -32.83 -16.64 -34.07
N SER A 558 -32.55 -17.94 -34.17
CA SER A 558 -32.25 -18.78 -32.99
C SER A 558 -30.92 -18.39 -32.32
N GLY A 559 -30.84 -18.50 -30.99
CA GLY A 559 -29.62 -18.28 -30.20
C GLY A 559 -28.56 -19.39 -30.28
N TRP A 560 -28.77 -20.42 -31.11
CA TRP A 560 -27.81 -21.50 -31.35
C TRP A 560 -26.61 -20.97 -32.14
N THR A 561 -25.41 -21.08 -31.59
CA THR A 561 -24.15 -20.69 -32.23
C THR A 561 -23.51 -21.84 -33.00
N ALA A 562 -23.86 -23.09 -32.66
CA ALA A 562 -23.49 -24.30 -33.39
C ALA A 562 -24.60 -25.34 -33.34
N VAL A 563 -24.76 -26.11 -34.42
CA VAL A 563 -25.72 -27.23 -34.49
C VAL A 563 -24.92 -28.51 -34.80
N ASN A 564 -24.82 -29.39 -33.81
CA ASN A 564 -24.08 -30.65 -33.92
C ASN A 564 -24.91 -31.76 -34.58
N ARG A 565 -26.24 -31.70 -34.46
CA ARG A 565 -27.15 -32.71 -35.01
C ARG A 565 -28.36 -32.08 -35.70
N GLN A 566 -28.57 -32.47 -36.95
CA GLN A 566 -29.66 -31.97 -37.80
C GLN A 566 -30.92 -32.86 -37.77
N THR A 567 -30.80 -34.09 -37.28
CA THR A 567 -31.91 -35.04 -37.15
C THR A 567 -32.38 -35.13 -35.70
N PRO A 568 -33.67 -35.36 -35.45
CA PRO A 568 -34.16 -35.60 -34.09
C PRO A 568 -33.42 -36.76 -33.42
N VAL A 569 -33.19 -36.61 -32.12
CA VAL A 569 -32.74 -37.68 -31.21
C VAL A 569 -33.99 -38.42 -30.75
N TYR A 570 -34.12 -39.68 -31.15
CA TYR A 570 -35.20 -40.56 -30.70
C TYR A 570 -34.78 -41.33 -29.44
N ALA A 571 -35.74 -41.89 -28.70
CA ALA A 571 -35.46 -42.72 -27.53
C ALA A 571 -34.43 -43.85 -27.82
N SER A 572 -34.45 -44.44 -29.03
CA SER A 572 -33.50 -45.47 -29.45
C SER A 572 -32.06 -44.97 -29.67
N ASP A 573 -31.86 -43.66 -29.77
CA ASP A 573 -30.55 -43.05 -30.01
C ASP A 573 -29.78 -42.78 -28.70
N VAL A 574 -30.45 -42.84 -27.54
CA VAL A 574 -29.91 -42.38 -26.25
C VAL A 574 -29.31 -43.54 -25.45
N ALA A 575 -28.25 -44.15 -26.00
CA ALA A 575 -27.40 -45.09 -25.25
C ALA A 575 -26.33 -44.36 -24.39
N SER A 576 -26.03 -43.12 -24.78
CA SER A 576 -25.18 -42.15 -24.09
C SER A 576 -25.69 -40.75 -24.38
N GLU A 577 -25.11 -39.73 -23.75
CA GLU A 577 -25.40 -38.33 -24.06
C GLU A 577 -25.23 -38.03 -25.57
N VAL A 578 -26.22 -37.36 -26.16
CA VAL A 578 -26.24 -36.99 -27.59
C VAL A 578 -26.21 -35.47 -27.74
N PRO A 579 -25.10 -34.87 -28.23
CA PRO A 579 -25.01 -33.43 -28.43
C PRO A 579 -26.00 -32.92 -29.48
N LEU A 580 -26.73 -31.85 -29.13
CA LEU A 580 -27.63 -31.16 -30.06
C LEU A 580 -26.92 -29.97 -30.73
N GLY A 581 -26.33 -29.10 -29.92
CA GLY A 581 -25.76 -27.82 -30.37
C GLY A 581 -25.15 -27.01 -29.23
N THR A 582 -24.61 -25.85 -29.56
CA THR A 582 -24.14 -24.83 -28.61
C THR A 582 -25.11 -23.67 -28.59
N LEU A 583 -25.61 -23.31 -27.42
CA LEU A 583 -26.45 -22.13 -27.19
C LEU A 583 -25.56 -20.96 -26.74
N GLY A 584 -25.75 -19.78 -27.34
CA GLY A 584 -24.96 -18.58 -27.03
C GLY A 584 -25.06 -18.14 -25.56
N ALA A 585 -24.21 -17.20 -25.16
CA ALA A 585 -24.20 -16.63 -23.81
C ALA A 585 -25.28 -15.55 -23.60
N ASN A 586 -25.38 -15.03 -22.37
CA ASN A 586 -26.03 -13.76 -22.04
C ASN A 586 -27.50 -13.64 -22.46
N GLY A 587 -28.31 -14.66 -22.13
CA GLY A 587 -29.74 -14.69 -22.39
C GLY A 587 -30.12 -15.26 -23.76
N ALA A 588 -29.18 -15.87 -24.50
CA ALA A 588 -29.48 -16.48 -25.78
C ALA A 588 -30.57 -17.56 -25.62
N SER A 589 -31.60 -17.48 -26.47
CA SER A 589 -32.74 -18.40 -26.47
C SER A 589 -32.75 -19.27 -27.72
N GLY A 590 -33.00 -20.56 -27.56
CA GLY A 590 -33.12 -21.52 -28.65
C GLY A 590 -34.29 -22.47 -28.42
N ASN A 591 -34.95 -22.89 -29.50
CA ASN A 591 -36.09 -23.80 -29.43
C ASN A 591 -35.66 -25.23 -29.80
N LEU A 592 -36.15 -26.22 -29.05
CA LEU A 592 -36.19 -27.61 -29.47
C LEU A 592 -37.60 -27.96 -29.95
N ALA A 593 -37.69 -28.64 -31.08
CA ALA A 593 -38.94 -29.15 -31.63
C ALA A 593 -39.08 -30.65 -31.31
N LEU A 594 -40.32 -31.07 -31.00
CA LEU A 594 -40.67 -32.47 -30.93
C LEU A 594 -41.07 -32.97 -32.33
N ALA A 595 -40.60 -34.18 -32.66
CA ALA A 595 -41.03 -34.93 -33.83
C ALA A 595 -41.52 -36.30 -33.38
N ALA A 596 -42.53 -36.85 -34.05
CA ALA A 596 -43.06 -38.16 -33.68
C ALA A 596 -43.40 -39.00 -34.91
N LYS A 597 -43.16 -40.31 -34.82
CA LYS A 597 -43.82 -41.32 -35.66
C LYS A 597 -44.74 -42.18 -34.79
N PHE A 598 -45.98 -42.35 -35.22
CA PHE A 598 -47.06 -42.96 -34.44
C PHE A 598 -48.11 -43.57 -35.38
N GLY A 599 -48.87 -44.53 -34.87
CA GLY A 599 -50.00 -45.10 -35.60
C GLY A 599 -51.25 -44.21 -35.53
N LEU A 600 -52.16 -44.37 -36.49
CA LEU A 600 -53.41 -43.61 -36.56
C LEU A 600 -54.64 -44.39 -36.05
N ALA A 601 -54.53 -45.71 -35.85
CA ALA A 601 -55.65 -46.59 -35.52
C ALA A 601 -55.94 -46.65 -34.00
N TRP A 602 -56.21 -45.51 -33.37
CA TRP A 602 -56.53 -45.43 -31.94
C TRP A 602 -57.95 -45.91 -31.64
N THR A 603 -58.11 -46.86 -30.69
CA THR A 603 -59.43 -47.36 -30.27
C THR A 603 -60.08 -46.52 -29.18
N ASN A 604 -59.29 -45.82 -28.37
CA ASN A 604 -59.74 -44.97 -27.28
C ASN A 604 -58.74 -43.81 -27.09
N ALA A 605 -59.20 -42.69 -26.51
CA ALA A 605 -58.32 -41.62 -26.07
C ALA A 605 -57.32 -42.14 -25.03
N LYS A 606 -56.06 -41.71 -25.14
CA LYS A 606 -54.96 -42.10 -24.26
C LYS A 606 -54.15 -40.87 -23.87
N THR A 607 -53.67 -40.85 -22.63
CA THR A 607 -52.66 -39.90 -22.17
C THR A 607 -51.32 -40.62 -22.12
N ILE A 608 -50.31 -40.01 -22.72
CA ILE A 608 -48.96 -40.56 -22.82
C ILE A 608 -48.02 -39.57 -22.14
N PHE A 609 -47.07 -40.09 -21.37
CA PHE A 609 -46.06 -39.28 -20.69
C PHE A 609 -44.68 -39.73 -21.13
N HIS A 610 -43.81 -38.76 -21.40
CA HIS A 610 -42.39 -38.97 -21.65
C HIS A 610 -41.57 -38.09 -20.70
N GLU A 611 -40.40 -38.59 -20.33
CA GLU A 611 -39.37 -37.84 -19.61
C GLU A 611 -38.25 -37.49 -20.60
N LEU A 612 -37.90 -36.21 -20.67
CA LEU A 612 -36.74 -35.68 -21.40
C LEU A 612 -35.72 -35.17 -20.38
N THR A 613 -34.51 -35.72 -20.44
CA THR A 613 -33.36 -35.27 -19.65
C THR A 613 -32.41 -34.53 -20.56
N LEU A 614 -32.19 -33.25 -20.28
CA LEU A 614 -31.20 -32.42 -20.95
C LEU A 614 -29.96 -32.29 -20.07
N ASP A 615 -28.79 -32.29 -20.69
CA ASP A 615 -27.53 -31.94 -20.04
C ASP A 615 -26.99 -30.63 -20.60
N PHE A 616 -26.40 -29.81 -19.72
CA PHE A 616 -25.89 -28.48 -20.00
C PHE A 616 -24.46 -28.38 -19.51
N THR A 617 -23.52 -28.30 -20.45
CA THR A 617 -22.09 -28.26 -20.13
C THR A 617 -21.44 -26.98 -20.67
N ILE A 618 -20.42 -26.49 -19.96
CA ILE A 618 -19.68 -25.29 -20.37
C ILE A 618 -18.94 -25.56 -21.70
N THR A 619 -18.91 -24.58 -22.60
CA THR A 619 -18.08 -24.66 -23.82
C THR A 619 -16.77 -23.90 -23.69
N ASP A 620 -15.75 -24.35 -24.42
CA ASP A 620 -14.50 -23.60 -24.64
C ASP A 620 -14.72 -22.35 -25.48
#